data_AF-A0AA46YK83-F1
#
_entry.id   AF-A0AA46YK83-F1
#
_cell.length_a   1.000
_cell.length_b   1.000
_cell.length_c   1.000
_cell.angle_alpha   90.00
_cell.angle_beta   90.00
_cell.angle_gamma   90.00
#
_symmetry.space_group_name_H-M   'P 1'
#
loop_
_entity.id
_entity.type
_entity.pdbx_description
1 polymer ?
#
loop_
_entity_poly.entity_id
_entity_poly.type
_entity_poly.pdbx_seq_one_letter_code
_entity_poly.pdbx_strand_id
1 'polypeptide(L)'
;MAASRGGADRDAYVANFQRRVIQSALTDASVWYYRRRAATFNAVGTTECDEIATACSNHAAFIERYGLDQDELLRDLFAVAVFGVTDEEVA
;
A
#
# COMPACT_ATOMS: atom_id res chain seq x y z
N MET A 1 27.53 29.73 -9.95
CA MET A 1 26.15 29.53 -9.43
C MET A 1 25.67 28.11 -9.73
N ALA A 2 26.14 27.09 -8.99
CA ALA A 2 25.80 25.68 -9.24
C ALA A 2 25.31 24.92 -7.98
N ALA A 3 24.88 25.64 -6.95
CA ALA A 3 24.48 25.05 -5.67
C ALA A 3 22.98 24.70 -5.57
N SER A 4 22.13 25.20 -6.49
CA SER A 4 20.67 25.00 -6.39
C SER A 4 20.16 23.68 -6.98
N ARG A 5 20.95 22.97 -7.79
CA ARG A 5 20.51 21.71 -8.43
C ARG A 5 20.53 20.50 -7.48
N GLY A 6 21.47 20.44 -6.54
CA GLY A 6 21.56 19.31 -5.59
C GLY A 6 20.49 19.33 -4.50
N GLY A 7 20.00 20.51 -4.11
CA GLY A 7 18.89 20.64 -3.16
C GLY A 7 17.56 20.18 -3.77
N ALA A 8 17.25 20.63 -4.98
CA ALA A 8 16.02 20.24 -5.68
C ALA A 8 15.96 18.73 -5.98
N ASP A 9 17.09 18.09 -6.31
CA ASP A 9 17.17 16.65 -6.55
C ASP A 9 16.98 15.84 -5.26
N ARG A 10 17.55 16.32 -4.14
CA ARG A 10 17.35 15.72 -2.82
C ARG A 10 15.89 15.83 -2.37
N ASP A 11 15.27 17.00 -2.53
CA ASP A 11 13.87 17.21 -2.12
C ASP A 11 12.93 16.33 -2.96
N ALA A 12 13.17 16.21 -4.28
CA ALA A 12 12.44 15.31 -5.15
C ALA A 12 12.64 13.83 -4.76
N TYR A 13 13.86 13.44 -4.37
CA TYR A 13 14.13 12.10 -3.87
C TYR A 13 13.37 11.81 -2.57
N VAL A 14 13.41 12.73 -1.61
CA VAL A 14 12.71 12.58 -0.31
C VAL A 14 11.20 12.47 -0.53
N ALA A 15 10.61 13.32 -1.37
CA ALA A 15 9.18 13.26 -1.69
C ALA A 15 8.78 11.91 -2.32
N ASN A 16 9.59 11.39 -3.26
CA ASN A 16 9.34 10.08 -3.86
C ASN A 16 9.51 8.93 -2.85
N PHE A 17 10.50 9.02 -1.97
CA PHE A 17 10.70 8.04 -0.91
C PHE A 17 9.52 8.01 0.06
N GLN A 18 9.08 9.18 0.54
CA GLN A 18 7.92 9.30 1.42
C GLN A 18 6.66 8.73 0.78
N ARG A 19 6.38 9.06 -0.49
CA ARG A 19 5.26 8.50 -1.24
C ARG A 19 5.32 6.97 -1.29
N ARG A 20 6.49 6.39 -1.61
CA ARG A 20 6.67 4.93 -1.66
C ARG A 20 6.47 4.26 -0.31
N VAL A 21 6.99 4.85 0.77
CA VAL A 21 6.84 4.30 2.12
C VAL A 21 5.38 4.32 2.54
N ILE A 22 4.66 5.43 2.31
CA ILE A 22 3.23 5.55 2.61
C ILE A 22 2.43 4.53 1.78
N GLN A 23 2.69 4.42 0.48
CA GLN A 23 2.03 3.44 -0.37
C GLN A 23 2.27 2.00 0.11
N SER A 24 3.50 1.66 0.52
CA SER A 24 3.80 0.34 1.07
C SER A 24 3.03 0.08 2.36
N ALA A 25 3.04 1.04 3.29
CA ALA A 25 2.35 0.92 4.57
C ALA A 25 0.83 0.76 4.39
N LEU A 26 0.23 1.53 3.48
CA LEU A 26 -1.19 1.43 3.17
C LEU A 26 -1.55 0.12 2.45
N THR A 27 -0.66 -0.37 1.59
CA THR A 27 -0.83 -1.68 0.91
C THR A 27 -0.77 -2.83 1.91
N ASP A 28 0.19 -2.78 2.84
CA ASP A 28 0.35 -3.76 3.91
C ASP A 28 -0.74 -3.66 4.99
N ALA A 29 -1.51 -2.59 5.03
CA ALA A 29 -2.69 -2.47 5.88
C ALA A 29 -3.99 -2.91 5.17
N SER A 30 -3.93 -3.28 3.89
CA SER A 30 -5.11 -3.57 3.07
C SER A 30 -5.48 -5.06 3.07
N VAL A 31 -6.66 -5.39 3.60
CA VAL A 31 -7.26 -6.73 3.52
C VAL A 31 -7.37 -7.22 2.07
N TRP A 32 -7.82 -6.35 1.16
CA TRP A 32 -8.02 -6.68 -0.25
C TRP A 32 -6.71 -7.08 -0.94
N TYR A 33 -5.61 -6.39 -0.64
CA TYR A 33 -4.31 -6.69 -1.19
C TYR A 33 -3.87 -8.12 -0.85
N TYR A 34 -3.95 -8.52 0.42
CA TYR A 34 -3.58 -9.87 0.84
C TYR A 34 -4.51 -10.95 0.30
N ARG A 35 -5.83 -10.68 0.21
CA ARG A 35 -6.79 -11.59 -0.44
C ARG A 35 -6.46 -11.83 -1.91
N ARG A 36 -6.20 -10.76 -2.67
CA ARG A 36 -5.79 -10.87 -4.07
C ARG A 36 -4.49 -11.64 -4.21
N ARG A 37 -3.51 -11.36 -3.35
CA ARG A 37 -2.21 -12.04 -3.36
C ARG A 37 -2.35 -13.53 -3.05
N ALA A 38 -3.18 -13.90 -2.08
CA ALA A 38 -3.50 -15.30 -1.77
C ALA A 38 -4.10 -16.03 -2.98
N ALA A 39 -5.06 -15.40 -3.68
CA ALA A 39 -5.66 -15.96 -4.88
C ALA A 39 -4.63 -16.18 -6.01
N THR A 40 -3.70 -15.23 -6.20
CA THR A 40 -2.62 -15.37 -7.18
C THR A 40 -1.71 -16.56 -6.88
N PHE A 41 -1.31 -16.74 -5.62
CA PHE A 41 -0.44 -17.86 -5.24
C PHE A 41 -1.17 -19.21 -5.29
N ASN A 42 -2.42 -19.29 -4.84
CA ASN A 42 -3.25 -20.50 -4.98
C ASN A 42 -3.41 -20.92 -6.46
N ALA A 43 -3.46 -19.96 -7.39
CA ALA A 43 -3.56 -20.27 -8.81
C ALA A 43 -2.30 -20.93 -9.40
N VAL A 44 -1.15 -20.81 -8.74
CA VAL A 44 0.09 -21.48 -9.16
C VAL A 44 0.07 -22.98 -8.81
N GLY A 45 -0.52 -23.33 -7.66
CA GLY A 45 -0.77 -24.73 -7.26
C GLY A 45 0.48 -25.53 -6.87
N THR A 46 1.50 -24.88 -6.32
CA THR A 46 2.66 -25.55 -5.71
C THR A 46 2.61 -25.42 -4.20
N THR A 47 3.19 -26.39 -3.48
CA THR A 47 3.19 -26.42 -2.01
C THR A 47 3.76 -25.14 -1.39
N GLU A 48 4.84 -24.61 -1.94
CA GLU A 48 5.42 -23.34 -1.47
C GLU A 48 4.47 -22.16 -1.69
N CYS A 49 3.76 -22.13 -2.82
CA CYS A 49 2.76 -21.09 -3.07
C CYS A 49 1.53 -21.23 -2.18
N ASP A 50 1.12 -22.45 -1.84
CA ASP A 50 -0.01 -22.71 -0.93
C ASP A 50 0.29 -22.22 0.50
N GLU A 51 1.53 -22.39 0.97
CA GLU A 51 2.00 -21.84 2.25
C GLU A 51 1.96 -20.30 2.24
N ILE A 52 2.43 -19.67 1.16
CA ILE A 52 2.38 -18.21 1.00
C ILE A 52 0.92 -17.72 0.94
N ALA A 53 0.05 -18.42 0.22
CA ALA A 53 -1.36 -18.08 0.11
C ALA A 53 -2.07 -18.19 1.47
N THR A 54 -1.72 -19.21 2.26
CA THR A 54 -2.20 -19.38 3.63
C THR A 54 -1.73 -18.24 4.53
N ALA A 55 -0.45 -17.87 4.46
CA ALA A 55 0.09 -16.73 5.22
C ALA A 55 -0.61 -15.42 4.86
N CYS A 56 -0.85 -15.16 3.57
CA CYS A 56 -1.59 -13.98 3.10
C CYS A 56 -3.05 -14.00 3.61
N SER A 57 -3.72 -15.15 3.57
CA SER A 57 -5.09 -15.29 4.06
C SER A 57 -5.21 -15.05 5.57
N ASN A 58 -4.25 -15.58 6.35
CA ASN A 58 -4.16 -15.36 7.79
C ASN A 58 -3.92 -13.87 8.11
N HIS A 59 -3.08 -13.20 7.32
CA HIS A 59 -2.81 -11.78 7.49
C HIS A 59 -4.03 -10.91 7.20
N ALA A 60 -4.77 -11.21 6.12
CA ALA A 60 -6.05 -10.56 5.83
C ALA A 60 -7.04 -10.73 6.98
N ALA A 61 -7.18 -11.95 7.51
CA ALA A 61 -8.07 -12.23 8.64
C ALA A 61 -7.64 -11.51 9.93
N PHE A 62 -6.33 -11.35 10.15
CA PHE A 62 -5.80 -10.57 11.27
C PHE A 62 -6.18 -9.09 11.15
N ILE A 63 -6.02 -8.50 9.96
CA ILE A 63 -6.41 -7.11 9.70
C ILE A 63 -7.91 -6.93 9.86
N GLU A 64 -8.76 -7.83 9.35
CA GLU A 64 -10.22 -7.73 9.52
C GLU A 64 -10.65 -7.80 10.99
N ARG A 65 -9.91 -8.56 11.80
CA ARG A 65 -10.28 -8.80 13.21
C ARG A 65 -9.71 -7.76 14.18
N TYR A 66 -8.54 -7.22 13.88
CA TYR A 66 -7.77 -6.39 14.81
C TYR A 66 -7.27 -5.08 14.19
N GLY A 67 -7.43 -4.89 12.89
CA GLY A 67 -7.20 -3.60 12.25
C GLY A 67 -8.16 -2.56 12.82
N LEU A 68 -7.72 -1.31 12.86
CA LEU A 68 -8.62 -0.17 13.05
C LEU A 68 -9.71 -0.22 11.95
N ASP A 69 -10.84 0.49 12.12
CA ASP A 69 -11.80 0.75 11.04
C ASP A 69 -11.08 1.52 9.91
N GLN A 70 -10.37 0.76 9.08
CA GLN A 70 -9.44 1.25 8.08
C GLN A 70 -10.19 1.65 6.81
N ASP A 71 -11.47 1.27 6.69
CA ASP A 71 -12.29 1.61 5.53
C ASP A 71 -12.61 3.10 5.41
N GLU A 72 -12.54 3.87 6.51
CA GLU A 72 -12.74 5.33 6.49
C GLU A 72 -11.39 6.05 6.32
N LEU A 73 -10.35 5.66 7.08
CA LEU A 73 -9.03 6.29 7.03
C LEU A 73 -8.22 5.93 5.77
N LEU A 74 -8.30 4.69 5.28
CA LEU A 74 -7.63 4.31 4.04
C LEU A 74 -8.36 4.87 2.83
N ARG A 75 -9.68 5.06 2.83
CA ARG A 75 -10.36 5.60 1.64
C ARG A 75 -9.78 6.97 1.24
N ASP A 76 -9.64 7.85 2.21
CA ASP A 76 -9.16 9.21 2.00
C ASP A 76 -7.63 9.23 1.81
N LEU A 77 -6.87 8.50 2.64
CA LEU A 77 -5.40 8.47 2.47
C LEU A 77 -4.96 7.74 1.20
N PHE A 78 -5.65 6.68 0.78
CA PHE A 78 -5.29 5.89 -0.41
C PHE A 78 -5.66 6.66 -1.68
N ALA A 79 -6.77 7.41 -1.71
CA ALA A 79 -7.09 8.32 -2.82
C ALA A 79 -5.98 9.36 -3.04
N VAL A 80 -5.53 10.00 -1.96
CA VAL A 80 -4.46 11.01 -2.00
C VAL A 80 -3.10 10.37 -2.32
N ALA A 81 -2.75 9.25 -1.69
CA ALA A 81 -1.42 8.65 -1.81
C ALA A 81 -1.22 7.78 -3.07
N VAL A 82 -2.27 7.17 -3.61
CA VAL A 82 -2.20 6.27 -4.77
C VAL A 82 -2.64 6.95 -6.06
N PHE A 83 -3.69 7.76 -6.03
CA PHE A 83 -4.21 8.44 -7.21
C PHE A 83 -3.82 9.91 -7.30
N GLY A 84 -3.28 10.50 -6.23
CA GLY A 84 -2.93 11.92 -6.20
C GLY A 84 -4.15 12.84 -6.20
N VAL A 85 -5.34 12.30 -5.92
CA VAL A 85 -6.60 13.03 -5.88
C VAL A 85 -6.61 13.86 -4.61
N THR A 86 -6.59 15.18 -4.77
CA THR A 86 -6.80 16.13 -3.66
C THR A 86 -8.30 16.39 -3.48
N ASP A 87 -8.71 16.79 -2.28
CA ASP A 87 -10.12 17.03 -1.89
C ASP A 87 -10.94 17.89 -2.88
N GLU A 88 -10.30 18.71 -3.73
CA GLU A 88 -10.96 19.49 -4.79
C GLU A 88 -11.62 18.65 -5.90
N GLU A 89 -11.21 17.40 -6.11
CA GLU A 89 -11.73 16.55 -7.20
C GLU A 89 -12.85 15.58 -6.76
N VAL A 90 -13.21 15.58 -5.46
CA VAL A 90 -14.21 14.66 -4.87
C VAL A 90 -15.58 15.34 -4.64
N ALA A 91 -15.73 16.61 -5.03
CA ALA A 91 -16.97 17.39 -4.86
C ALA A 91 -18.04 17.12 -5.93
#